data_AF-A0A7S3PUH9-F1
#
_entry.id   AF-A0A7S3PUH9-F1
#
_cell.length_a   1.000
_cell.length_b   1.000
_cell.length_c   1.000
_cell.angle_alpha   90.00
_cell.angle_beta   90.00
_cell.angle_gamma   90.00
#
_symmetry.space_group_name_H-M   'P 1'
#
loop_
_entity.id
_entity.type
_entity.pdbx_description
1 polymer ?
#
loop_
_entity_poly.entity_id
_entity_poly.type
_entity_poly.pdbx_seq_one_letter_code
_entity_poly.pdbx_strand_id
1 'polypeptide(L)'
;MGSVTEVKPLGVLAMIDDGELDWKVVAVAVDDPLAKEYNDIDDVPAAIKDGIREWFRWYKTPDDKPLNGFGFDEKFLNVAETEKVIAETNEAWKKLKAGDTEAGKLWLN
;
A
#
# COMPACT_ATOMS: atom_id res chain seq x y z
N MET A 1 -12.89 -7.41 12.87
CA MET A 1 -11.55 -7.77 12.35
C MET A 1 -11.63 -9.15 11.72
N GLY A 2 -11.03 -9.34 10.55
CA GLY A 2 -11.10 -10.61 9.80
C GLY A 2 -12.18 -10.68 8.70
N SER A 3 -12.77 -9.55 8.31
CA SER A 3 -13.64 -9.50 7.12
C SER A 3 -12.82 -9.57 5.83
N VAL A 4 -13.41 -10.12 4.78
CA VAL A 4 -12.88 -10.11 3.42
C VAL A 4 -13.82 -9.26 2.57
N THR A 5 -13.28 -8.22 1.94
CA THR A 5 -14.04 -7.26 1.14
C THR A 5 -13.35 -7.13 -0.22
N GLU A 6 -14.15 -7.17 -1.28
CA GLU A 6 -13.66 -6.88 -2.62
C GLU A 6 -13.42 -5.38 -2.77
N VAL A 7 -12.25 -5.01 -3.31
CA VAL A 7 -11.82 -3.62 -3.42
C VAL A 7 -11.26 -3.34 -4.81
N LYS A 8 -11.36 -2.07 -5.22
CA LYS A 8 -10.71 -1.53 -6.41
C LYS A 8 -9.48 -0.73 -6.00
N PRO A 9 -8.27 -1.12 -6.43
CA PRO A 9 -7.06 -0.33 -6.24
C PRO A 9 -7.15 1.00 -6.98
N LEU A 10 -6.62 2.07 -6.39
CA LEU A 10 -6.63 3.43 -6.95
C LEU A 10 -5.21 3.97 -7.13
N GLY A 11 -4.34 3.73 -6.16
CA GLY A 11 -2.97 4.21 -6.15
C GLY A 11 -2.12 3.54 -5.08
N VAL A 12 -0.83 3.86 -5.06
CA VAL A 12 0.11 3.33 -4.07
C VAL A 12 1.09 4.40 -3.62
N LEU A 13 1.44 4.37 -2.32
CA LEU A 13 2.45 5.23 -1.72
C LEU A 13 3.66 4.38 -1.30
N ALA A 14 4.86 4.81 -1.71
CA ALA A 14 6.12 4.15 -1.37
C ALA A 14 6.64 4.67 -0.02
N MET A 15 6.14 4.14 1.10
CA MET A 15 6.66 4.50 2.43
C MET A 15 8.00 3.80 2.66
N ILE A 16 8.94 4.53 3.26
CA ILE A 16 10.19 3.96 3.76
C ILE A 16 10.06 3.86 5.27
N ASP A 17 9.85 2.63 5.77
CA ASP A 17 9.63 2.33 7.17
C ASP A 17 10.83 1.63 7.78
N ASP A 18 11.48 2.26 8.77
CA ASP A 18 12.68 1.72 9.43
C ASP A 18 13.78 1.23 8.43
N GLY A 19 13.87 1.89 7.26
CA GLY A 19 14.85 1.59 6.20
C GLY A 19 14.36 0.59 5.13
N GLU A 20 13.14 0.07 5.26
CA GLU A 20 12.55 -0.90 4.33
C GLU A 20 11.44 -0.25 3.49
N LEU A 21 11.26 -0.73 2.25
CA LEU A 21 10.17 -0.30 1.39
C LEU A 21 8.87 -0.97 1.83
N ASP A 22 7.90 -0.16 2.22
CA ASP A 22 6.59 -0.59 2.72
C ASP A 22 5.48 0.08 1.89
N TRP A 23 5.04 -0.62 0.84
CA TRP A 23 4.01 -0.12 -0.07
C TRP A 23 2.65 0.00 0.63
N LYS A 24 2.03 1.18 0.53
CA LYS A 24 0.67 1.44 1.00
C LYS A 24 -0.29 1.59 -0.17
N VAL A 25 -1.06 0.54 -0.45
CA VAL A 25 -2.11 0.57 -1.49
C VAL A 25 -3.31 1.36 -0.96
N VAL A 26 -3.78 2.32 -1.75
CA VAL A 26 -5.05 3.02 -1.56
C VAL A 26 -6.09 2.31 -2.43
N ALA A 27 -7.20 1.90 -1.81
CA ALA A 27 -8.27 1.19 -2.48
C ALA A 27 -9.64 1.64 -1.94
N VAL A 28 -10.68 1.42 -2.73
CA VAL A 28 -12.08 1.67 -2.38
C VAL A 28 -12.86 0.36 -2.46
N ALA A 29 -13.79 0.12 -1.53
CA ALA A 29 -14.66 -1.05 -1.59
C ALA A 29 -15.55 -0.99 -2.84
N VAL A 30 -15.75 -2.11 -3.53
CA VAL A 30 -16.50 -2.10 -4.81
C VAL A 30 -17.98 -1.72 -4.66
N ASP A 31 -18.54 -1.89 -3.45
CA ASP A 31 -19.91 -1.54 -3.09
C ASP A 31 -20.06 -0.12 -2.55
N ASP A 32 -18.95 0.60 -2.34
CA ASP A 32 -18.98 2.01 -1.95
C ASP A 32 -19.47 2.87 -3.13
N PRO A 33 -20.40 3.82 -2.93
CA PRO A 33 -20.84 4.74 -4.00
C PRO A 33 -19.69 5.46 -4.72
N LEU A 34 -18.61 5.79 -4.00
CA LEU A 34 -17.43 6.45 -4.55
C LEU A 34 -16.63 5.55 -5.48
N ALA A 35 -16.82 4.22 -5.47
CA ALA A 35 -16.18 3.33 -6.42
C ALA A 35 -16.61 3.60 -7.87
N LYS A 36 -17.70 4.35 -8.11
CA LYS A 36 -18.07 4.81 -9.46
C LYS A 36 -17.25 6.02 -9.90
N GLU A 37 -16.84 6.84 -8.94
CA GLU A 37 -16.18 8.12 -9.16
C GLU A 37 -14.66 7.97 -9.14
N TYR A 38 -14.12 7.14 -8.24
CA TYR A 38 -12.70 6.95 -8.07
C TYR A 38 -12.22 5.76 -8.90
N ASN A 39 -11.46 6.01 -9.96
CA ASN A 39 -10.89 4.99 -10.84
C ASN A 39 -9.36 5.06 -10.90
N ASP A 40 -8.78 6.21 -10.58
CA ASP A 40 -7.35 6.43 -10.40
C ASP A 40 -7.09 7.23 -9.11
N ILE A 41 -5.82 7.37 -8.72
CA ILE A 41 -5.43 8.15 -7.56
C ILE A 41 -5.69 9.64 -7.73
N ASP A 42 -5.74 10.11 -8.97
CA ASP A 42 -6.04 11.51 -9.28
C ASP A 42 -7.51 11.88 -9.05
N ASP A 43 -8.41 10.89 -9.05
CA ASP A 43 -9.82 11.09 -8.70
C ASP A 43 -10.02 11.28 -7.18
N VAL A 44 -9.06 10.82 -6.37
CA VAL A 44 -9.11 10.94 -4.90
C VAL A 44 -8.78 12.39 -4.49
N PRO A 45 -9.62 13.04 -3.65
CA PRO A 45 -9.38 14.39 -3.17
C PRO A 45 -7.99 14.57 -2.55
N ALA A 46 -7.33 15.68 -2.87
CA ALA A 46 -5.98 16.00 -2.38
C ALA A 46 -5.89 15.96 -0.84
N ALA A 47 -6.89 16.51 -0.14
CA ALA A 47 -6.94 16.50 1.32
C ALA A 47 -6.94 15.08 1.92
N ILE A 48 -7.54 14.08 1.24
CA ILE A 48 -7.52 12.68 1.67
C ILE A 48 -6.12 12.10 1.45
N LYS A 49 -5.52 12.34 0.27
CA LYS A 49 -4.16 11.89 -0.06
C LYS A 49 -3.12 12.46 0.90
N ASP A 50 -3.22 13.75 1.21
CA ASP A 50 -2.35 14.43 2.15
C ASP A 50 -2.56 13.90 3.57
N GLY A 51 -3.81 13.68 3.99
CA GLY A 51 -4.12 13.07 5.28
C GLY A 51 -3.52 11.67 5.45
N ILE A 52 -3.61 10.81 4.43
CA ILE A 52 -2.99 9.47 4.43
C ILE A 52 -1.46 9.59 4.56
N ARG A 53 -0.83 10.43 3.73
CA ARG A 53 0.62 10.60 3.73
C ARG A 53 1.13 11.10 5.08
N GLU A 54 0.49 12.14 5.62
CA GLU A 54 0.91 12.71 6.90
C GLU A 54 0.65 11.74 8.05
N TRP A 55 -0.46 11.01 8.06
CA TRP A 55 -0.67 9.98 9.07
C TRP A 55 0.51 8.98 9.09
N PHE A 56 0.90 8.46 7.93
CA PHE A 56 2.03 7.54 7.81
C PHE A 56 3.39 8.17 8.14
N ARG A 57 3.57 9.48 7.93
CA ARG A 57 4.80 10.18 8.32
C ARG A 57 4.97 10.23 9.83
N TRP A 58 3.88 10.49 10.56
CA TRP A 58 3.93 10.83 11.98
C TRP A 58 3.59 9.68 12.93
N TYR A 59 2.94 8.60 12.49
CA TYR A 59 2.28 7.66 13.41
C TYR A 59 3.19 7.01 14.46
N LYS A 60 4.51 6.92 14.21
CA LYS A 60 5.48 6.33 15.15
C LYS A 60 6.19 7.34 16.05
N THR A 61 6.00 8.64 15.85
CA THR A 61 6.69 9.66 16.68
C THR A 61 6.28 9.63 18.16
N PRO A 62 5.06 9.21 18.56
CA PRO A 62 4.76 9.01 19.98
C PRO A 62 5.57 7.89 20.64
N ASP A 63 6.15 6.98 19.86
CA ASP A 63 7.01 5.88 20.32
C ASP A 63 8.51 6.23 20.19
N ASP A 64 8.85 7.53 20.15
CA ASP A 64 10.21 8.06 19.99
C ASP A 64 10.94 7.62 18.71
N LYS A 65 10.20 7.15 17.69
CA LYS A 65 10.77 6.81 16.38
C LYS A 65 10.83 8.03 15.46
N PRO A 66 11.78 8.06 14.49
CA PRO A 66 11.86 9.13 13.52
C PRO A 66 10.65 9.16 12.58
N LEU A 67 10.49 10.27 11.85
CA LEU A 67 9.51 10.38 10.78
C LEU A 67 9.82 9.37 9.67
N ASN A 68 8.75 8.77 9.12
CA ASN A 68 8.90 7.93 7.93
C ASN A 68 9.17 8.80 6.70
N GLY A 69 10.01 8.27 5.80
CA GLY A 69 10.27 8.85 4.48
C GLY A 69 9.36 8.27 3.42
N PHE A 70 9.40 8.84 2.21
CA PHE A 70 8.69 8.30 1.05
C PHE A 70 9.57 8.33 -0.20
N GLY A 71 9.40 7.33 -1.07
CA GLY A 71 9.98 7.32 -2.41
C GLY A 71 9.22 8.22 -3.39
N PHE A 72 9.70 8.31 -4.64
CA PHE A 72 9.03 8.99 -5.75
C PHE A 72 8.61 10.44 -5.46
N ASP A 73 9.47 11.22 -4.82
CA ASP A 73 9.16 12.60 -4.36
C ASP A 73 7.89 12.68 -3.49
N GLU A 74 7.63 11.63 -2.72
CA GLU A 74 6.44 11.48 -1.85
C GLU A 74 5.09 11.47 -2.60
N LYS A 75 5.13 11.24 -3.92
CA LYS A 75 3.93 11.17 -4.76
C LYS A 75 3.26 9.81 -4.60
N PHE A 76 1.93 9.82 -4.68
CA PHE A 76 1.21 8.60 -4.96
C PHE A 76 1.40 8.24 -6.43
N LEU A 77 1.61 6.95 -6.71
CA LEU A 77 1.61 6.41 -8.06
C LEU A 77 0.20 5.99 -8.44
N ASN A 78 -0.09 6.02 -9.74
CA ASN A 78 -1.41 5.73 -10.30
C ASN A 78 -1.78 4.23 -10.23
N VAL A 79 -2.98 3.89 -10.72
CA VAL A 79 -3.48 2.51 -10.68
C VAL A 79 -2.60 1.54 -11.47
N ALA A 80 -2.04 1.97 -12.60
CA ALA A 80 -1.19 1.12 -13.44
C ALA A 80 0.11 0.71 -12.73
N GLU A 81 0.76 1.62 -12.01
CA GLU A 81 1.92 1.29 -11.19
C GLU A 81 1.52 0.46 -9.96
N THR A 82 0.34 0.72 -9.39
CA THR A 82 -0.21 -0.05 -8.27
C THR A 82 -0.42 -1.51 -8.64
N GLU A 83 -0.99 -1.79 -9.81
CA GLU A 83 -1.18 -3.15 -10.31
C GLU A 83 0.15 -3.89 -10.50
N LYS A 84 1.21 -3.20 -10.95
CA LYS A 84 2.55 -3.79 -11.05
C LYS A 84 3.10 -4.18 -9.68
N VAL A 85 2.98 -3.31 -8.68
CA VAL A 85 3.41 -3.60 -7.30
C VAL A 85 2.66 -4.80 -6.72
N ILE A 86 1.34 -4.86 -6.93
CA ILE A 86 0.52 -6.00 -6.51
C ILE A 86 0.93 -7.28 -7.23
N ALA A 87 1.16 -7.22 -8.55
CA ALA A 87 1.59 -8.37 -9.33
C ALA A 87 2.98 -8.88 -8.87
N GLU A 88 3.94 -7.97 -8.67
CA GLU A 88 5.29 -8.31 -8.20
C GLU A 88 5.25 -9.00 -6.83
N THR A 89 4.52 -8.43 -5.87
CA THR A 89 4.40 -9.01 -4.52
C THR A 89 3.61 -10.32 -4.52
N ASN A 90 2.62 -10.47 -5.42
CA ASN A 90 1.93 -11.73 -5.62
C ASN A 90 2.85 -12.82 -6.20
N GLU A 91 3.72 -12.49 -7.15
CA GLU A 91 4.71 -13.42 -7.69
C GLU A 91 5.75 -13.82 -6.63
N ALA A 92 6.21 -12.88 -5.81
CA ALA A 92 7.08 -13.18 -4.67
C ALA A 92 6.40 -14.15 -3.69
N TRP A 93 5.12 -13.93 -3.38
CA TRP A 93 4.33 -14.83 -2.56
C TRP A 93 4.16 -16.23 -3.19
N LYS A 94 3.90 -16.32 -4.50
CA LYS A 94 3.80 -17.61 -5.21
C LYS A 94 5.10 -18.41 -5.10
N LYS A 95 6.25 -17.77 -5.34
CA LYS A 95 7.57 -18.42 -5.20
C LYS A 95 7.82 -18.91 -3.79
N LEU A 96 7.50 -18.10 -2.78
CA LEU A 96 7.57 -18.50 -1.38
C LEU A 96 6.70 -19.72 -1.09
N LYS A 97 5.45 -19.75 -1.57
CA LYS A 97 4.53 -20.89 -1.38
C LYS A 97 4.91 -22.13 -2.17
N ALA A 98 5.57 -21.98 -3.31
CA ALA A 98 6.11 -23.09 -4.11
C ALA A 98 7.39 -23.70 -3.50
N GLY A 99 8.05 -23.01 -2.58
CA GLY A 99 9.34 -23.43 -2.00
C GLY A 99 10.54 -22.97 -2.82
N ASP A 100 10.34 -22.11 -3.83
CA ASP A 100 11.39 -21.55 -4.68
C ASP A 100 12.18 -20.43 -3.99
N THR A 101 11.79 -20.04 -2.78
CA THR A 101 12.44 -19.02 -1.96
C THR A 101 12.49 -19.49 -0.52
N GLU A 102 13.62 -19.26 0.15
CA GLU A 102 13.78 -19.62 1.56
C GLU A 102 12.76 -18.88 2.43
N ALA A 103 12.01 -19.62 3.25
CA ALA A 103 10.98 -19.04 4.10
C ALA A 103 11.54 -18.18 5.25
N GLY A 104 12.81 -18.37 5.61
CA GLY A 104 13.43 -17.70 6.76
C GLY A 104 12.61 -17.93 8.04
N LYS A 105 12.07 -16.84 8.60
CA LYS A 105 11.24 -16.88 9.82
C LYS A 105 9.73 -16.96 9.54
N LEU A 106 9.32 -17.03 8.27
CA LEU A 106 7.92 -17.04 7.87
C LEU A 106 7.28 -18.41 8.14
N TRP A 107 6.06 -18.39 8.65
CA TRP A 107 5.23 -19.58 8.84
C TRP A 107 4.36 -19.79 7.61
N LEU A 108 4.42 -20.99 7.02
CA LEU A 108 3.73 -21.34 5.76
C LEU A 108 2.52 -22.28 5.95
N ASN A 109 2.29 -22.73 7.19
CA ASN A 109 1.69 -23.98 7.69
C ASN A 109 0.58 -23.84 8.73
#